data_AF-A0A2V9XAV9-F1
#
_entry.id   AF-A0A2V9XAV9-F1
#
_cell.length_a   1.000
_cell.length_b   1.000
_cell.length_c   1.000
_cell.angle_alpha   90.00
_cell.angle_beta   90.00
_cell.angle_gamma   90.00
#
_symmetry.space_group_name_H-M   'P 1'
#
loop_
_entity.id
_entity.type
_entity.pdbx_description
1 polymer ?
#
loop_
_entity_poly.entity_id
_entity_poly.type
_entity_poly.pdbx_seq_one_letter_code
_entity_poly.pdbx_strand_id
1 'polypeptide(L)'
;MQRRLHAPRQLLTLFTTVTMLAALAFVSAAHAKEKSAKIPTIRWTESNAGCTFTRGDDGKYRYGLSTDDIGLTLAVDSQELEKSRRRHQRIFGVILTTRYLGPGTLYVNPEKVSLEFVDHFHVLKNAIDPGYFSKQIQIQANILADETEHQIEKHPEKKQEKEIFLQDYQKEVAQLQEFLNTRSLRPATLDASNPEISGWIFFTTTNKWVGGWKKQENFVLRLPFKNRVFEFPFTLPPQEGDLILRRRDTH
;
A
#
# COMPACT_ATOMS: atom_id res chain seq x y z
N MET A 1 25.41 -40.51 -79.92
CA MET A 1 25.32 -40.84 -81.36
C MET A 1 23.85 -41.14 -81.68
N GLN A 2 23.27 -40.36 -82.60
CA GLN A 2 22.00 -40.56 -83.36
C GLN A 2 20.68 -40.80 -82.59
N ARG A 3 19.76 -39.83 -82.49
CA ARG A 3 18.80 -39.25 -83.49
C ARG A 3 17.63 -40.18 -83.90
N ARG A 4 16.39 -39.74 -83.57
CA ARG A 4 15.19 -39.50 -84.43
C ARG A 4 13.94 -39.56 -83.53
N LEU A 5 13.26 -38.45 -83.18
CA LEU A 5 12.27 -37.67 -83.94
C LEU A 5 11.11 -38.49 -84.54
N HIS A 6 9.92 -38.35 -83.95
CA HIS A 6 8.67 -38.02 -84.68
C HIS A 6 7.64 -37.39 -83.72
N ALA A 7 6.99 -36.33 -84.21
CA ALA A 7 5.89 -35.54 -83.63
C ALA A 7 4.61 -35.77 -84.50
N PRO A 8 3.55 -34.92 -84.54
CA PRO A 8 2.87 -34.03 -83.57
C PRO A 8 1.30 -34.14 -83.65
N ARG A 9 0.58 -33.15 -83.09
CA ARG A 9 -0.84 -32.73 -83.21
C ARG A 9 -1.71 -33.17 -82.03
N GLN A 10 -2.36 -32.28 -81.28
CA GLN A 10 -3.34 -31.29 -81.76
C GLN A 10 -3.26 -29.91 -81.08
N LEU A 11 -4.02 -28.98 -81.67
CA LEU A 11 -3.95 -27.52 -81.71
C LEU A 11 -4.93 -26.84 -80.72
N LEU A 12 -4.56 -25.62 -80.29
CA LEU A 12 -5.40 -24.44 -79.93
C LEU A 12 -6.53 -24.61 -78.87
N THR A 13 -6.63 -23.80 -77.81
CA THR A 13 -6.92 -22.35 -77.78
C THR A 13 -6.48 -21.72 -76.43
N LEU A 14 -5.63 -20.69 -76.42
CA LEU A 14 -5.96 -19.26 -76.15
C LEU A 14 -6.96 -19.00 -75.01
N PHE A 15 -6.48 -18.48 -73.87
CA PHE A 15 -6.85 -17.13 -73.40
C PHE A 15 -5.83 -16.61 -72.38
N THR A 16 -5.48 -15.35 -72.60
CA THR A 16 -4.52 -14.47 -71.96
C THR A 16 -4.93 -14.00 -70.56
N THR A 17 -3.99 -13.91 -69.62
CA THR A 17 -3.80 -12.71 -68.78
C THR A 17 -2.35 -12.62 -68.28
N VAL A 18 -1.68 -11.55 -68.69
CA VAL A 18 -0.41 -11.07 -68.12
C VAL A 18 -0.77 -9.98 -67.13
N THR A 19 -0.38 -10.13 -65.87
CA THR A 19 -0.08 -8.98 -65.00
C THR A 19 0.94 -9.38 -63.95
N MET A 20 2.16 -8.91 -64.17
CA MET A 20 3.25 -8.80 -63.22
C MET A 20 2.87 -7.80 -62.11
N LEU A 21 3.16 -8.08 -60.85
CA LEU A 21 3.65 -7.04 -59.93
C LEU A 21 4.41 -7.67 -58.75
N ALA A 22 5.69 -7.33 -58.67
CA ALA A 22 6.54 -7.57 -57.52
C ALA A 22 6.25 -6.53 -56.44
N ALA A 23 6.21 -6.97 -55.19
CA ALA A 23 6.42 -6.10 -54.03
C ALA A 23 7.14 -6.89 -52.93
N LEU A 24 8.41 -6.56 -52.73
CA LEU A 24 9.09 -6.76 -51.44
C LEU A 24 8.32 -5.99 -50.37
N ALA A 25 8.05 -6.61 -49.22
CA ALA A 25 7.96 -5.90 -47.94
C ALA A 25 7.74 -6.88 -46.78
N PHE A 26 8.73 -6.94 -45.90
CA PHE A 26 8.60 -7.19 -44.45
C PHE A 26 7.92 -8.49 -44.01
N VAL A 27 8.74 -9.52 -43.76
CA VAL A 27 8.50 -10.42 -42.64
C VAL A 27 8.59 -9.58 -41.37
N SER A 28 7.45 -9.04 -40.94
CA SER A 28 7.33 -8.48 -39.61
C SER A 28 7.53 -9.64 -38.64
N ALA A 29 8.72 -9.68 -38.03
CA ALA A 29 8.92 -10.41 -36.79
C ALA A 29 7.94 -9.82 -35.77
N ALA A 30 6.74 -10.41 -35.71
CA ALA A 30 5.81 -10.19 -34.63
C ALA A 30 6.51 -10.65 -33.35
N HIS A 31 7.26 -9.75 -32.74
CA HIS A 31 7.55 -9.78 -31.33
C HIS A 31 6.19 -9.73 -30.65
N ALA A 32 5.63 -10.92 -30.37
CA ALA A 32 4.55 -11.09 -29.44
C ALA A 32 5.05 -10.53 -28.10
N LYS A 33 4.82 -9.24 -27.90
CA LYS A 33 4.96 -8.56 -26.63
C LYS A 33 3.89 -9.21 -25.77
N GLU A 34 4.28 -10.23 -25.02
CA GLU A 34 3.45 -10.86 -24.01
C GLU A 34 2.95 -9.73 -23.11
N LYS A 35 1.68 -9.33 -23.33
CA LYS A 35 1.02 -8.36 -22.47
C LYS A 35 0.94 -9.05 -21.13
N SER A 36 1.86 -8.75 -20.22
CA SER A 36 1.80 -9.19 -18.83
C SER A 36 0.36 -8.94 -18.38
N ALA A 37 -0.39 -10.02 -18.12
CA ALA A 37 -1.79 -9.91 -17.74
C ALA A 37 -1.87 -8.93 -16.57
N LYS A 38 -2.55 -7.79 -16.76
CA LYS A 38 -2.63 -6.75 -15.75
C LYS A 38 -3.29 -7.36 -14.52
N ILE A 39 -2.56 -7.41 -13.40
CA ILE A 39 -3.11 -7.94 -12.14
C ILE A 39 -4.41 -7.16 -11.86
N PRO A 40 -5.55 -7.84 -11.68
CA PRO A 40 -6.83 -7.16 -11.48
C PRO A 40 -6.81 -6.35 -10.19
N THR A 41 -7.39 -5.15 -10.27
CA THR A 41 -7.54 -4.24 -9.13
C THR A 41 -9.02 -4.17 -8.75
N ILE A 42 -9.32 -4.44 -7.48
CA ILE A 42 -10.65 -4.31 -6.90
C ILE A 42 -10.62 -3.07 -6.01
N ARG A 43 -11.35 -2.04 -6.40
CA ARG A 43 -11.32 -0.74 -5.74
C ARG A 43 -12.60 -0.53 -4.93
N TRP A 44 -12.44 -0.16 -3.66
CA TRP A 44 -13.54 0.23 -2.79
C TRP A 44 -14.20 1.51 -3.32
N THR A 45 -15.53 1.49 -3.37
CA THR A 45 -16.37 2.66 -3.64
C THR A 45 -17.70 2.44 -2.93
N GLU A 46 -18.22 3.47 -2.27
CA GLU A 46 -19.42 3.38 -1.44
C GLU A 46 -20.66 2.82 -2.17
N SER A 47 -20.78 3.07 -3.48
CA SER A 47 -21.92 2.62 -4.30
C SER A 47 -21.85 1.16 -4.76
N ASN A 48 -20.72 0.46 -4.56
CA ASN A 48 -20.55 -0.90 -5.08
C ASN A 48 -21.08 -1.95 -4.10
N ALA A 49 -21.67 -3.02 -4.63
CA ALA A 49 -22.07 -4.17 -3.83
C ALA A 49 -20.87 -4.74 -3.05
N GLY A 50 -21.10 -5.12 -1.79
CA GLY A 50 -20.05 -5.61 -0.90
C GLY A 50 -19.14 -4.52 -0.32
N CYS A 51 -19.33 -3.24 -0.68
CA CYS A 51 -18.63 -2.13 -0.06
C CYS A 51 -19.50 -1.48 1.04
N THR A 52 -18.89 -1.13 2.17
CA THR A 52 -19.57 -0.42 3.27
C THR A 52 -18.72 0.71 3.81
N PHE A 53 -19.36 1.74 4.37
CA PHE A 53 -18.73 2.79 5.15
C PHE A 53 -19.45 2.92 6.50
N THR A 54 -18.70 2.98 7.59
CA THR A 54 -19.29 3.30 8.90
C THR A 54 -18.43 4.28 9.68
N ARG A 55 -19.11 5.21 10.36
CA ARG A 55 -18.53 6.09 11.36
C ARG A 55 -18.78 5.47 12.73
N GLY A 56 -17.73 4.97 13.37
CA GLY A 56 -17.84 4.33 14.68
C GLY A 56 -17.75 5.34 15.82
N ASP A 57 -18.50 5.07 16.90
CA ASP A 57 -18.46 5.83 18.16
C ASP A 57 -17.09 5.75 18.87
N ASP A 58 -16.25 4.79 18.48
CA ASP A 58 -14.88 4.58 18.97
C ASP A 58 -13.84 5.48 18.29
N GLY A 59 -14.31 6.48 17.54
CA GLY A 59 -13.47 7.46 16.86
C GLY A 59 -12.82 6.98 15.58
N LYS A 60 -13.37 5.95 14.92
CA LYS A 60 -12.80 5.40 13.69
C LYS A 60 -13.79 5.40 12.53
N TYR A 61 -13.27 5.74 11.36
CA TYR A 61 -13.94 5.52 10.08
C TYR A 61 -13.58 4.12 9.58
N ARG A 62 -14.56 3.35 9.12
CA ARG A 62 -14.36 1.98 8.61
C ARG A 62 -14.87 1.87 7.19
N TYR A 63 -14.02 1.33 6.33
CA TYR A 63 -14.30 1.04 4.93
C TYR A 63 -14.24 -0.47 4.76
N GLY A 64 -15.39 -1.11 4.54
CA GLY A 64 -15.51 -2.55 4.32
C GLY A 64 -15.55 -2.87 2.82
N LEU A 65 -14.87 -3.93 2.40
CA LEU A 65 -14.94 -4.48 1.05
C LEU A 65 -15.00 -6.00 1.13
N SER A 66 -16.05 -6.60 0.59
CA SER A 66 -16.21 -8.06 0.54
C SER A 66 -16.29 -8.57 -0.90
N THR A 67 -15.62 -9.68 -1.13
CA THR A 67 -15.66 -10.53 -2.33
C THR A 67 -16.04 -11.95 -1.91
N ASP A 68 -16.22 -12.85 -2.87
CA ASP A 68 -16.66 -14.23 -2.61
C ASP A 68 -15.73 -15.00 -1.65
N ASP A 69 -14.43 -14.69 -1.64
CA ASP A 69 -13.40 -15.41 -0.89
C ASP A 69 -12.66 -14.56 0.15
N ILE A 70 -12.83 -13.23 0.16
CA ILE A 70 -12.17 -12.33 1.13
C ILE A 70 -13.10 -11.17 1.53
N GLY A 71 -13.21 -10.93 2.83
CA GLY A 71 -13.67 -9.67 3.43
C GLY A 71 -12.51 -8.86 3.99
N LEU A 72 -12.47 -7.57 3.68
CA LEU A 72 -11.48 -6.61 4.15
C LEU A 72 -12.18 -5.46 4.88
N THR A 73 -11.58 -4.99 5.96
CA THR A 73 -11.99 -3.75 6.60
C THR A 73 -10.76 -2.90 6.89
N LEU A 74 -10.74 -1.70 6.30
CA LEU A 74 -9.81 -0.64 6.65
C LEU A 74 -10.46 0.23 7.72
N ALA A 75 -9.83 0.39 8.89
CA ALA A 75 -10.25 1.35 9.89
C ALA A 75 -9.17 2.43 10.10
N VAL A 76 -9.59 3.69 10.15
CA VAL A 76 -8.72 4.87 10.29
C VAL A 76 -9.19 5.69 11.48
N ASP A 77 -8.28 6.00 12.40
CA ASP A 77 -8.56 6.84 13.58
C ASP A 77 -8.75 8.30 13.14
N SER A 78 -9.84 8.94 13.59
CA SER A 78 -10.20 10.31 13.21
C SER A 78 -9.13 11.34 13.59
N GLN A 79 -8.28 11.02 14.57
CA GLN A 79 -7.21 11.89 15.06
C GLN A 79 -5.84 11.51 14.49
N GLU A 80 -5.73 10.57 13.55
CA GLU A 80 -4.42 10.06 13.13
C GLU A 80 -3.55 11.14 12.47
N LEU A 81 -4.12 12.07 11.68
CA LEU A 81 -3.35 13.20 11.13
C LEU A 81 -2.74 14.06 12.25
N GLU A 82 -3.54 14.38 13.26
CA GLU A 82 -3.10 15.22 14.37
C GLU A 82 -2.04 14.52 15.22
N LYS A 83 -2.23 13.22 15.49
CA LYS A 83 -1.26 12.38 16.20
C LYS A 83 0.05 12.29 15.42
N SER A 84 -0.03 12.01 14.12
CA SER A 84 1.12 11.91 13.24
C SER A 84 1.93 13.22 13.18
N ARG A 85 1.26 14.36 13.28
CA ARG A 85 1.91 15.69 13.33
C ARG A 85 2.74 15.92 14.58
N ARG A 86 2.24 15.46 15.73
CA ARG A 86 2.78 15.81 17.07
C ARG A 86 3.80 14.81 17.60
N ARG A 87 3.79 13.57 17.13
CA ARG A 87 4.79 12.55 17.52
C ARG A 87 6.19 13.03 17.16
N HIS A 88 7.15 12.78 18.05
CA HIS A 88 8.57 12.90 17.72
C HIS A 88 8.91 11.91 16.59
N GLN A 89 8.36 10.70 16.67
CA GLN A 89 8.48 9.67 15.62
C GLN A 89 7.29 9.74 14.65
N ARG A 90 7.49 10.42 13.51
CA ARG A 90 6.41 10.70 12.54
C ARG A 90 6.03 9.48 11.71
N ILE A 91 4.95 8.82 12.13
CA ILE A 91 4.30 7.70 11.44
C ILE A 91 2.81 7.96 11.27
N PHE A 92 2.21 7.31 10.29
CA PHE A 92 0.76 7.26 10.05
C PHE A 92 0.28 5.81 10.15
N GLY A 93 -0.73 5.56 10.99
CA GLY A 93 -1.26 4.23 11.25
C GLY A 93 -2.68 4.00 10.70
N VAL A 94 -2.93 2.81 10.18
CA VAL A 94 -4.28 2.30 9.88
C VAL A 94 -4.46 0.92 10.51
N ILE A 95 -5.69 0.51 10.76
CA ILE A 95 -6.00 -0.87 11.17
C ILE A 95 -6.55 -1.60 9.96
N LEU A 96 -6.02 -2.78 9.69
CA LEU A 96 -6.53 -3.69 8.68
C LEU A 96 -7.07 -4.94 9.35
N THR A 97 -8.32 -5.29 9.04
CA THR A 97 -8.88 -6.62 9.31
C THR A 97 -9.04 -7.36 7.99
N THR A 98 -8.53 -8.57 7.92
CA THR A 98 -8.71 -9.50 6.79
C THR A 98 -9.42 -10.73 7.28
N ARG A 99 -10.55 -11.05 6.63
CA ARG A 99 -11.32 -12.27 6.86
C ARG A 99 -11.33 -13.11 5.58
N TYR A 100 -10.79 -14.31 5.65
CA TYR A 100 -10.80 -15.27 4.57
C TYR A 100 -12.09 -16.09 4.59
N LEU A 101 -12.73 -16.20 3.43
CA LEU A 101 -14.00 -16.90 3.21
C LEU A 101 -13.86 -18.05 2.20
N GLY A 102 -12.68 -18.19 1.59
CA GLY A 102 -12.42 -19.20 0.56
C GLY A 102 -12.13 -20.60 1.13
N PRO A 103 -12.08 -21.61 0.24
CA PRO A 103 -11.93 -23.01 0.64
C PRO A 103 -10.47 -23.43 0.94
N GLY A 104 -9.48 -22.57 0.72
CA GLY A 104 -8.06 -22.91 0.77
C GLY A 104 -7.32 -22.19 1.89
N THR A 105 -6.19 -21.58 1.54
CA THR A 105 -5.41 -20.74 2.45
C THR A 105 -5.10 -19.39 1.82
N LEU A 106 -4.97 -18.36 2.65
CA LEU A 106 -4.61 -17.01 2.24
C LEU A 106 -3.45 -16.50 3.08
N TYR A 107 -2.31 -16.24 2.43
CA TYR A 107 -1.20 -15.57 3.09
C TYR A 107 -1.39 -14.06 3.09
N VAL A 108 -1.45 -13.47 4.29
CA VAL A 108 -1.50 -12.02 4.52
C VAL A 108 -0.08 -11.55 4.83
N ASN A 109 0.46 -10.65 3.99
CA ASN A 109 1.76 -10.04 4.21
C ASN A 109 1.62 -8.50 4.34
N PRO A 110 1.65 -7.96 5.57
CA PRO A 110 1.53 -6.52 5.81
C PRO A 110 2.63 -5.68 5.15
N GLU A 111 3.85 -6.22 4.98
CA GLU A 111 4.99 -5.47 4.41
C GLU A 111 4.80 -5.12 2.94
N LYS A 112 3.93 -5.86 2.23
CA LYS A 112 3.59 -5.56 0.83
C LYS A 112 2.50 -4.51 0.70
N VAL A 113 1.84 -4.14 1.79
CA VAL A 113 0.82 -3.09 1.79
C VAL A 113 1.51 -1.75 1.53
N SER A 114 0.89 -0.92 0.72
CA SER A 114 1.41 0.42 0.42
C SER A 114 0.34 1.48 0.61
N LEU A 115 0.76 2.67 0.99
CA LEU A 115 -0.06 3.86 1.13
C LEU A 115 0.46 4.94 0.20
N GLU A 116 -0.42 5.50 -0.59
CA GLU A 116 -0.15 6.65 -1.43
C GLU A 116 -0.67 7.92 -0.76
N PHE A 117 0.20 8.92 -0.64
CA PHE A 117 -0.13 10.28 -0.21
C PHE A 117 -0.48 11.10 -1.46
N VAL A 118 -1.76 11.12 -1.83
CA VAL A 118 -2.24 11.70 -3.10
C VAL A 118 -1.92 13.20 -3.17
N ASP A 119 -2.22 13.89 -2.08
CA ASP A 119 -2.00 15.33 -1.90
C ASP A 119 -0.52 15.76 -1.84
N HIS A 120 0.40 14.80 -1.76
CA HIS A 120 1.84 14.98 -1.60
C HIS A 120 2.57 14.34 -2.77
N PHE A 121 2.28 14.80 -4.00
CA PHE A 121 2.89 14.31 -5.25
C PHE A 121 2.75 12.81 -5.49
N HIS A 122 1.64 12.21 -5.05
CA HIS A 122 1.41 10.76 -5.19
C HIS A 122 2.56 9.91 -4.61
N VAL A 123 3.19 10.37 -3.53
CA VAL A 123 4.28 9.62 -2.87
C VAL A 123 3.74 8.29 -2.39
N LEU A 124 4.34 7.20 -2.86
CA LEU A 124 4.03 5.84 -2.42
C LEU A 124 5.00 5.42 -1.31
N LYS A 125 4.46 4.90 -0.21
CA LYS A 125 5.24 4.29 0.88
C LYS A 125 4.74 2.90 1.16
N ASN A 126 5.67 1.95 1.27
CA ASN A 126 5.35 0.63 1.80
C ASN A 126 5.15 0.70 3.31
N ALA A 127 4.43 -0.27 3.84
CA ALA A 127 4.32 -0.48 5.27
C ALA A 127 5.70 -0.64 5.89
N ILE A 128 5.86 -0.05 7.08
CA ILE A 128 7.04 -0.19 7.90
C ILE A 128 7.06 -1.60 8.50
N ASP A 129 8.22 -2.27 8.50
CA ASP A 129 8.45 -3.43 9.37
C ASP A 129 8.54 -2.96 10.83
N PRO A 130 7.60 -3.38 11.72
CA PRO A 130 7.58 -2.92 13.10
C PRO A 130 8.84 -3.32 13.87
N GLY A 131 9.44 -4.48 13.56
CA GLY A 131 10.62 -4.98 14.25
C GLY A 131 11.87 -4.14 13.95
N TYR A 132 12.11 -3.88 12.67
CA TYR A 132 13.18 -3.01 12.20
C TYR A 132 13.00 -1.59 12.73
N PHE A 133 11.80 -1.02 12.62
CA PHE A 133 11.56 0.35 13.06
C PHE A 133 11.69 0.53 14.56
N SER A 134 11.22 -0.44 15.36
CA SER A 134 11.42 -0.46 16.82
C SER A 134 12.90 -0.40 17.20
N LYS A 135 13.78 -1.10 16.48
CA LYS A 135 15.23 -1.01 16.68
C LYS A 135 15.79 0.35 16.26
N GLN A 136 15.33 0.90 15.13
CA GLN A 136 15.80 2.20 14.64
C GLN A 136 15.47 3.34 15.61
N ILE A 137 14.26 3.37 16.16
CA ILE A 137 13.88 4.43 17.12
C ILE A 137 14.63 4.31 18.45
N GLN A 138 15.01 3.10 18.87
CA GLN A 138 15.89 2.92 20.03
C GLN A 138 17.28 3.49 19.78
N ILE A 139 17.86 3.20 18.61
CA ILE A 139 19.18 3.72 18.24
C ILE A 139 19.17 5.25 18.25
N GLN A 140 18.12 5.86 17.68
CA GLN A 140 17.95 7.32 17.71
C GLN A 140 17.81 7.88 19.13
N ALA A 141 17.09 7.18 20.02
CA ALA A 141 16.97 7.58 21.42
C ALA A 141 18.31 7.56 22.16
N ASN A 142 19.14 6.55 21.89
CA ASN A 142 20.48 6.45 22.49
C ASN A 142 21.38 7.59 21.97
N ILE A 143 21.39 7.84 20.66
CA ILE A 143 22.15 8.95 20.07
C ILE A 143 21.72 10.29 20.69
N LEU A 144 20.41 10.51 20.83
CA LEU A 144 19.90 11.74 21.43
C LEU A 144 20.32 11.90 22.90
N ALA A 145 20.41 10.79 23.65
CA ALA A 145 20.88 10.83 25.03
C ALA A 145 22.34 11.28 25.11
N ASP A 146 23.22 10.67 24.30
CA ASP A 146 24.64 11.02 24.22
C ASP A 146 24.83 12.48 23.78
N GLU A 147 24.08 12.93 22.76
CA GLU A 147 24.10 14.32 22.31
C GLU A 147 23.60 15.28 23.40
N THR A 148 22.60 14.89 24.18
CA THR A 148 22.04 15.71 25.25
C THR A 148 23.06 15.93 26.36
N GLU A 149 23.79 14.89 26.77
CA GLU A 149 24.86 15.00 27.77
C GLU A 149 25.93 16.02 27.36
N HIS A 150 26.46 15.89 26.14
CA HIS A 150 27.44 16.84 25.59
C HIS A 150 26.91 18.28 25.53
N GLN A 151 25.63 18.45 25.22
CA GLN A 151 25.02 19.77 25.17
C GLN A 151 24.80 20.38 26.55
N ILE A 152 24.58 19.56 27.59
CA ILE A 152 24.49 20.02 28.98
C ILE A 152 25.87 20.43 29.50
N GLU A 153 26.93 19.69 29.16
CA GLU A 153 28.30 20.08 29.51
C GLU A 153 28.69 21.45 28.93
N LYS A 154 28.29 21.71 27.68
CA LYS A 154 28.52 23.00 27.00
C LYS A 154 27.63 24.13 27.51
N HIS A 155 26.40 23.80 27.91
CA HIS A 155 25.35 24.75 28.25
C HIS A 155 24.62 24.31 29.53
N PRO A 156 25.29 24.37 30.70
CA PRO A 156 24.71 23.88 31.96
C PRO A 156 23.45 24.65 32.37
N GLU A 157 23.29 25.89 31.90
CA GLU A 157 22.08 26.70 32.12
C GLU A 157 20.83 26.12 31.46
N LYS A 158 20.98 25.29 30.41
CA LYS A 158 19.87 24.62 29.70
C LYS A 158 19.58 23.22 30.20
N LYS A 159 20.26 22.77 31.28
CA LYS A 159 20.19 21.40 31.78
C LYS A 159 18.75 20.90 31.95
N GLN A 160 17.94 21.65 32.70
CA GLN A 160 16.59 21.22 33.03
C GLN A 160 15.69 21.09 31.80
N GLU A 161 15.76 22.03 30.86
CA GLU A 161 14.98 21.98 29.61
C GLU A 161 15.34 20.74 28.77
N LYS A 162 16.65 20.47 28.64
CA LYS A 162 17.16 19.34 27.87
C LYS A 162 16.83 17.99 28.49
N GLU A 163 16.92 17.87 29.81
CA GLU A 163 16.57 16.65 30.54
C GLU A 163 15.07 16.34 30.42
N ILE A 164 14.20 17.36 30.54
CA ILE A 164 12.75 17.19 30.35
C ILE A 164 12.45 16.70 28.92
N PHE A 165 13.05 17.32 27.91
CA PHE A 165 12.86 16.91 26.52
C PHE A 165 13.32 15.46 26.28
N LEU A 166 14.50 15.09 26.79
CA LEU A 166 15.02 13.73 26.67
C LEU A 166 14.10 12.71 27.35
N GLN A 167 13.59 13.02 28.54
CA GLN A 167 12.67 12.15 29.27
C GLN A 167 11.35 11.94 28.49
N ASP A 168 10.76 13.02 27.95
CA ASP A 168 9.54 12.93 27.15
C ASP A 168 9.76 12.11 25.88
N TYR A 169 10.89 12.32 25.19
CA TYR A 169 11.25 11.57 24.00
C TYR A 169 11.42 10.07 24.29
N GLN A 170 12.16 9.72 25.34
CA GLN A 170 12.39 8.32 25.74
C GLN A 170 11.08 7.63 26.14
N LYS A 171 10.19 8.34 26.84
CA LYS A 171 8.86 7.85 27.18
C LYS A 171 8.03 7.57 25.92
N GLU A 172 8.03 8.47 24.95
CA GLU A 172 7.33 8.25 23.68
C GLU A 172 7.90 7.04 22.93
N VAL A 173 9.23 6.90 22.87
CA VAL A 173 9.88 5.76 22.22
C VAL A 173 9.46 4.45 22.88
N ALA A 174 9.52 4.35 24.21
CA ALA A 174 9.11 3.14 24.92
C ALA A 174 7.63 2.77 24.67
N GLN A 175 6.73 3.78 24.71
CA GLN A 175 5.31 3.56 24.43
C GLN A 175 5.08 3.14 22.97
N LEU A 176 5.80 3.73 22.03
CA LEU A 176 5.69 3.39 20.62
C LEU A 176 6.22 1.98 20.35
N GLN A 177 7.36 1.59 20.93
CA GLN A 177 7.89 0.23 20.81
C GLN A 177 6.90 -0.81 21.33
N GLU A 178 6.31 -0.58 22.50
CA GLU A 178 5.30 -1.48 23.06
C GLU A 178 4.09 -1.60 22.12
N PHE A 179 3.62 -0.47 21.58
CA PHE A 179 2.52 -0.45 20.63
C PHE A 179 2.85 -1.20 19.33
N LEU A 180 4.03 -0.97 18.75
CA LEU A 180 4.50 -1.67 17.56
C LEU A 180 4.63 -3.18 17.81
N ASN A 181 5.08 -3.57 19.00
CA ASN A 181 5.27 -4.98 19.32
C ASN A 181 3.95 -5.72 19.48
N THR A 182 2.97 -5.10 20.15
CA THR A 182 1.72 -5.75 20.56
C THR A 182 0.53 -5.53 19.63
N ARG A 183 0.50 -4.42 18.88
CA ARG A 183 -0.66 -4.02 18.08
C ARG A 183 -0.46 -4.09 16.58
N SER A 184 0.78 -4.25 16.10
CA SER A 184 1.04 -4.37 14.67
C SER A 184 0.45 -5.64 14.08
N LEU A 185 -0.09 -5.54 12.87
CA LEU A 185 -0.48 -6.68 12.08
C LEU A 185 0.76 -7.51 11.74
N ARG A 186 0.72 -8.80 12.04
CA ARG A 186 1.80 -9.74 11.71
C ARG A 186 1.45 -10.56 10.48
N PRO A 187 2.45 -11.01 9.70
CA PRO A 187 2.21 -11.96 8.63
C PRO A 187 1.55 -13.23 9.18
N ALA A 188 0.55 -13.73 8.46
CA ALA A 188 -0.16 -14.95 8.86
C ALA A 188 -0.75 -15.66 7.64
N THR A 189 -0.95 -16.97 7.77
CA THR A 189 -1.74 -17.75 6.83
C THR A 189 -3.11 -17.98 7.44
N LEU A 190 -4.14 -17.51 6.74
CA LEU A 190 -5.55 -17.72 7.10
C LEU A 190 -6.08 -18.98 6.42
N ASP A 191 -6.98 -19.67 7.10
CA ASP A 191 -7.69 -20.86 6.63
C ASP A 191 -9.07 -20.96 7.31
N ALA A 192 -9.80 -22.05 7.11
CA ALA A 192 -11.12 -22.23 7.70
C ALA A 192 -11.10 -22.30 9.25
N SER A 193 -9.99 -22.70 9.87
CA SER A 193 -9.84 -22.78 11.32
C SER A 193 -9.40 -21.45 11.95
N ASN A 194 -8.64 -20.65 11.22
CA ASN A 194 -8.19 -19.31 11.60
C ASN A 194 -8.51 -18.32 10.46
N PRO A 195 -9.79 -17.95 10.29
CA PRO A 195 -10.22 -17.21 9.10
C PRO A 195 -9.95 -15.71 9.18
N GLU A 196 -9.57 -15.17 10.33
CA GLU A 196 -9.48 -13.72 10.52
C GLU A 196 -8.18 -13.30 11.20
N ILE A 197 -7.64 -12.17 10.74
CA ILE A 197 -6.55 -11.45 11.41
C ILE A 197 -6.82 -9.95 11.38
N SER A 198 -6.43 -9.25 12.44
CA SER A 198 -6.52 -7.80 12.54
C SER A 198 -5.29 -7.21 13.22
N GLY A 199 -4.92 -5.99 12.83
CA GLY A 199 -3.82 -5.28 13.45
C GLY A 199 -3.49 -3.96 12.75
N TRP A 200 -2.58 -3.21 13.36
CA TRP A 200 -2.12 -1.93 12.84
C TRP A 200 -1.05 -2.09 11.77
N ILE A 201 -1.12 -1.25 10.75
CA ILE A 201 -0.10 -1.09 9.70
C ILE A 201 0.35 0.37 9.75
N PHE A 202 1.66 0.60 9.69
CA PHE A 202 2.26 1.92 9.83
C PHE A 202 3.03 2.31 8.58
N PHE A 203 3.02 3.60 8.29
CA PHE A 203 3.73 4.20 7.17
C PHE A 203 4.57 5.37 7.68
N THR A 204 5.78 5.52 7.15
CA THR A 204 6.60 6.68 7.48
C THR A 204 6.05 7.91 6.79
N THR A 205 6.01 9.01 7.52
CA THR A 205 5.61 10.32 7.00
C THR A 205 6.81 11.26 6.92
N THR A 206 8.01 10.77 7.26
CA THR A 206 9.27 11.48 7.06
C THR A 206 9.75 11.32 5.61
N ASN A 207 9.48 12.34 4.81
CA ASN A 207 10.01 12.47 3.46
C ASN A 207 10.00 13.96 3.07
N LYS A 208 11.00 14.43 2.33
CA LYS A 208 11.01 15.80 1.79
C LYS A 208 9.80 16.15 0.92
N TRP A 209 9.15 15.12 0.37
CA TRP A 209 7.97 15.23 -0.50
C TRP A 209 6.63 15.12 0.25
N VAL A 210 6.65 14.64 1.50
CA VAL A 210 5.47 14.64 2.37
C VAL A 210 5.60 15.87 3.26
N GLY A 211 4.87 16.91 2.88
CA GLY A 211 4.87 18.18 3.59
C GLY A 211 4.15 18.10 4.94
N GLY A 212 3.91 19.25 5.56
CA GLY A 212 3.01 19.31 6.71
C GLY A 212 1.59 18.87 6.31
N TRP A 213 0.90 18.18 7.22
CA TRP A 213 -0.49 17.78 6.99
C TRP A 213 -1.39 18.99 6.73
N LYS A 214 -2.19 18.90 5.67
CA LYS A 214 -3.33 19.75 5.40
C LYS A 214 -4.47 19.41 6.38
N LYS A 215 -5.50 20.25 6.41
CA LYS A 215 -6.70 20.00 7.25
C LYS A 215 -7.44 18.71 6.86
N GLN A 216 -7.35 18.35 5.58
CA GLN A 216 -7.92 17.17 4.99
C GLN A 216 -6.92 16.61 3.98
N GLU A 217 -6.73 15.29 4.01
CA GLU A 217 -5.73 14.58 3.21
C GLU A 217 -6.36 13.39 2.51
N ASN A 218 -5.97 13.17 1.25
CA ASN A 218 -6.41 12.04 0.44
C ASN A 218 -5.35 10.96 0.34
N PHE A 219 -5.79 9.72 0.48
CA PHE A 219 -4.94 8.54 0.51
C PHE A 219 -5.49 7.43 -0.37
N VAL A 220 -4.59 6.54 -0.82
CA VAL A 220 -4.97 5.25 -1.39
C VAL A 220 -4.14 4.15 -0.72
N LEU A 221 -4.81 3.28 0.04
CA LEU A 221 -4.19 2.06 0.57
C LEU A 221 -4.31 0.94 -0.46
N ARG A 222 -3.20 0.24 -0.74
CA ARG A 222 -3.16 -0.89 -1.66
C ARG A 222 -2.72 -2.16 -0.95
N LEU A 223 -3.50 -3.21 -1.13
CA LEU A 223 -3.28 -4.53 -0.52
C LEU A 223 -3.08 -5.57 -1.62
N PRO A 224 -1.82 -5.87 -1.98
CA PRO A 224 -1.54 -6.88 -2.99
C PRO A 224 -1.69 -8.29 -2.40
N PHE A 225 -2.51 -9.10 -3.05
CA PHE A 225 -2.58 -10.55 -2.88
C PHE A 225 -2.08 -11.22 -4.16
N LYS A 226 -1.87 -12.54 -4.12
CA LYS A 226 -1.20 -13.31 -5.20
C LYS A 226 -1.71 -12.97 -6.62
N ASN A 227 -3.03 -12.81 -6.78
CA ASN A 227 -3.67 -12.68 -8.08
C ASN A 227 -4.46 -11.37 -8.26
N ARG A 228 -4.46 -10.47 -7.27
CA ARG A 228 -5.25 -9.23 -7.31
C ARG A 228 -4.76 -8.20 -6.30
N VAL A 229 -5.07 -6.94 -6.54
CA VAL A 229 -4.80 -5.84 -5.61
C VAL A 229 -6.13 -5.25 -5.14
N PHE A 230 -6.30 -5.08 -3.84
CA PHE A 230 -7.41 -4.29 -3.31
C PHE A 230 -6.96 -2.85 -3.06
N GLU A 231 -7.79 -1.89 -3.46
CA GLU A 231 -7.53 -0.47 -3.24
C GLU A 231 -8.61 0.18 -2.40
N PHE A 232 -8.21 0.88 -1.35
CA PHE A 232 -9.08 1.72 -0.54
C PHE A 232 -8.68 3.17 -0.72
N PRO A 233 -9.33 3.93 -1.62
CA PRO A 233 -9.27 5.37 -1.55
C PRO A 233 -10.02 5.86 -0.31
N PHE A 234 -9.42 6.77 0.44
CA PHE A 234 -10.07 7.40 1.58
C PHE A 234 -9.56 8.82 1.80
N THR A 235 -10.40 9.62 2.46
CA THR A 235 -10.09 10.99 2.85
C THR A 235 -10.14 11.08 4.37
N LEU A 236 -9.20 11.81 4.98
CA LEU A 236 -9.12 11.98 6.42
C LEU A 236 -9.01 13.47 6.78
N PRO A 237 -9.93 14.02 7.60
CA PRO A 237 -11.25 13.45 7.90
C PRO A 237 -12.12 13.32 6.63
N PRO A 238 -13.10 12.40 6.57
CA PRO A 238 -13.96 12.21 5.40
C PRO A 238 -14.75 13.47 5.03
N GLN A 239 -15.09 14.30 6.01
CA GLN A 239 -15.67 15.63 5.83
C GLN A 239 -14.83 16.65 6.61
N GLU A 240 -14.64 17.86 6.05
CA GLU A 240 -13.88 18.90 6.73
C GLU A 240 -14.53 19.25 8.08
N GLY A 241 -13.73 19.30 9.15
CA GLY A 241 -14.22 19.51 10.51
C GLY A 241 -14.75 18.26 11.21
N ASP A 242 -14.78 17.09 10.55
CA ASP A 242 -15.23 15.84 11.16
C ASP A 242 -14.14 15.21 12.05
N LEU A 243 -14.05 15.72 13.29
CA LEU A 243 -13.26 15.11 14.35
C LEU A 243 -14.18 14.38 15.32
N ILE A 244 -14.10 13.05 15.30
CA ILE A 244 -14.82 12.23 16.28
C ILE A 244 -14.05 12.30 17.61
N LEU A 245 -14.59 13.03 18.57
CA LEU A 245 -14.14 12.96 19.96
C LEU A 245 -14.62 11.64 20.55
N ARG A 246 -13.70 10.82 21.04
CA ARG A 246 -14.03 9.55 21.69
C ARG A 246 -14.93 9.82 22.89
N ARG A 247 -16.04 9.07 23.03
CA ARG A 247 -16.73 9.01 24.32
C ARG A 247 -15.75 8.46 25.35
N ARG A 248 -15.60 9.14 26.48
CA ARG A 248 -14.87 8.57 27.62
C ARG A 248 -15.74 7.45 28.18
N ASP A 249 -15.18 6.25 28.28
CA ASP A 249 -15.81 5.20 29.06
C ASP A 249 -15.86 5.71 30.51
N THR A 250 -17.07 6.01 30.99
CA THR A 250 -17.31 6.22 32.42
C THR A 250 -17.25 4.85 33.08
N HIS A 251 -16.06 4.48 33.54
CA HIS A 251 -15.90 3.41 34.52
C HIS A 251 -16.33 3.90 35.90
#